data_AF-A0A7C5GYR1-F1
#
_entry.id   AF-A0A7C5GYR1-F1
#
_cell.length_a   1.000
_cell.length_b   1.000
_cell.length_c   1.000
_cell.angle_alpha   90.00
_cell.angle_beta   90.00
_cell.angle_gamma   90.00
#
_symmetry.space_group_name_H-M   'P 1'
#
loop_
_entity.id
_entity.type
_entity.pdbx_description
1 polymer ?
#
loop_
_entity_poly.entity_id
_entity_poly.type
_entity_poly.pdbx_seq_one_letter_code
_entity_poly.pdbx_strand_id
1 'polypeptide(L)'
;MELYNIILNLDKRYERRKSQEQMFDIVKECINKEDPYDQEQNIVLIEAPTGTGKSFGYLLPIIDYQMKNPDKLSAVVSTKTKILQEQLRKDLEFLSSLKKNYFGKGINYIILKGKANYLCLDRFYDKENALKQTTIIGKVSIAKTIKDLIESQNWDGDVEFVNESATGQTSISPEVWSEINIDEHYCDSAYRKSCPYLKDCFYYQKLKTKETKADIIVVNHSLLVLKEFDFDKDVVLVIDEAHELDDALVKSLTMSVSVNSLNRLINSIKDM
;
A
#
# COMPACT_ATOMS: atom_id res chain seq x y z
N MET A 1 20.79 9.77 11.19
CA MET A 1 21.63 8.79 11.92
C MET A 1 21.11 8.50 13.32
N GLU A 2 20.30 9.37 13.93
CA GLU A 2 19.85 9.18 15.32
C GLU A 2 18.96 7.94 15.45
N LEU A 3 17.95 7.81 14.57
CA LEU A 3 17.07 6.63 14.53
C LEU A 3 17.82 5.33 14.17
N TYR A 4 18.81 5.41 13.27
CA TYR A 4 19.64 4.26 12.89
C TYR A 4 20.49 3.75 14.07
N ASN A 5 21.14 4.68 14.79
CA ASN A 5 21.92 4.31 15.98
C ASN A 5 21.04 3.73 17.09
N ILE A 6 19.80 4.23 17.24
CA ILE A 6 18.81 3.66 18.16
C ILE A 6 18.47 2.21 17.77
N ILE A 7 18.19 1.92 16.50
CA ILE A 7 17.88 0.56 16.02
C ILE A 7 19.00 -0.43 16.37
N LEU A 8 20.25 -0.05 16.09
CA LEU A 8 21.42 -0.90 16.33
C LEU A 8 21.68 -1.21 17.81
N ASN A 9 21.27 -0.31 18.71
CA ASN A 9 21.46 -0.49 20.15
C ASN A 9 20.35 -1.32 20.81
N LEU A 10 19.19 -1.49 20.16
CA LEU A 10 17.99 -2.05 20.80
C LEU A 10 17.72 -3.51 20.47
N ASP A 11 18.06 -3.93 19.26
CA ASP A 11 17.68 -5.25 18.80
C ASP A 11 18.90 -5.96 18.22
N LYS A 12 19.38 -6.97 18.96
CA LYS A 12 20.53 -7.80 18.61
C LYS A 12 20.37 -8.55 17.28
N ARG A 13 19.16 -8.58 16.69
CA ARG A 13 18.90 -9.12 15.37
C ARG A 13 19.31 -8.17 14.23
N TYR A 14 19.48 -6.88 14.53
CA TYR A 14 19.98 -5.91 13.57
C TYR A 14 21.48 -5.72 13.77
N GLU A 15 22.22 -5.97 12.71
CA GLU A 15 23.65 -5.77 12.65
C GLU A 15 23.97 -4.56 11.77
N ARG A 16 25.06 -3.84 12.09
CA ARG A 16 25.58 -2.82 11.18
C ARG A 16 26.03 -3.48 9.89
N ARG A 17 25.47 -3.06 8.77
CA ARG A 17 25.89 -3.49 7.43
C ARG A 17 26.45 -2.31 6.66
N LYS A 18 27.70 -2.44 6.22
CA LYS A 18 28.38 -1.38 5.45
C LYS A 18 27.60 -0.95 4.22
N SER A 19 26.97 -1.89 3.51
CA SER A 19 26.15 -1.60 2.33
C SER A 19 24.91 -0.75 2.66
N GLN A 20 24.29 -0.98 3.83
CA GLN A 20 23.16 -0.20 4.29
C GLN A 20 23.57 1.22 4.69
N GLU A 21 24.73 1.38 5.34
CA GLU A 21 25.29 2.70 5.67
C GLU A 21 25.66 3.49 4.42
N GLN A 22 26.26 2.83 3.42
CA GLN A 22 26.54 3.44 2.12
C GLN A 22 25.26 3.90 1.42
N MET A 23 24.21 3.05 1.39
CA MET A 23 22.91 3.43 0.83
C MET A 23 22.29 4.58 1.62
N PHE A 24 22.37 4.56 2.96
CA PHE A 24 21.87 5.63 3.82
C PHE A 24 22.52 6.97 3.45
N ASP A 25 23.84 6.99 3.31
CA ASP A 25 24.58 8.22 2.99
C ASP A 25 24.24 8.72 1.58
N ILE A 26 24.20 7.83 0.57
CA ILE A 26 23.83 8.19 -0.82
C ILE A 26 22.42 8.79 -0.86
N VAL A 27 21.44 8.13 -0.23
CA VAL A 27 20.04 8.61 -0.22
C VAL A 27 19.95 9.92 0.56
N LYS A 28 20.64 10.05 1.70
CA LYS A 28 20.67 11.28 2.47
C LYS A 28 21.27 12.44 1.67
N GLU A 29 22.36 12.22 0.94
CA GLU A 29 22.96 13.22 0.07
C GLU A 29 21.97 13.65 -1.01
N CYS A 30 21.29 12.71 -1.67
CA CYS A 30 20.26 12.98 -2.66
C CYS A 30 19.13 13.87 -2.12
N ILE A 31 18.66 13.62 -0.89
CA ILE A 31 17.55 14.36 -0.28
C ILE A 31 17.94 15.77 0.18
N ASN A 32 19.21 16.00 0.54
CA ASN A 32 19.65 17.29 1.08
C ASN A 32 20.04 18.32 0.00
N LYS A 33 19.95 18.00 -1.29
CA LYS A 33 20.32 18.92 -2.36
C LYS A 33 19.29 20.05 -2.50
N GLU A 34 19.78 21.27 -2.75
CA GLU A 34 18.96 22.49 -2.74
C GLU A 34 18.13 22.70 -4.01
N ASP A 35 18.59 22.18 -5.15
CA ASP A 35 17.85 22.24 -6.42
C ASP A 35 17.23 20.87 -6.72
N PRO A 36 15.89 20.67 -6.53
CA PRO A 36 15.20 19.43 -6.82
C PRO A 36 14.99 19.16 -8.33
N TYR A 37 15.29 20.13 -9.22
CA TYR A 37 15.09 20.00 -10.66
C TYR A 37 16.36 19.70 -11.47
N ASP A 38 17.52 19.65 -10.82
CA ASP A 38 18.78 19.19 -11.44
C ASP A 38 18.74 17.65 -11.66
N GLN A 39 18.33 17.23 -12.86
CA GLN A 39 18.18 15.82 -13.23
C GLN A 39 19.47 15.01 -13.14
N GLU A 40 20.64 15.64 -13.31
CA GLU A 40 21.93 14.95 -13.18
C GLU A 40 22.30 14.69 -11.72
N GLN A 41 21.67 15.41 -10.78
CA GLN A 41 22.04 15.38 -9.37
C GLN A 41 20.97 14.76 -8.45
N ASN A 42 19.72 14.66 -8.88
CA ASN A 42 18.59 14.22 -8.03
C ASN A 42 18.11 12.80 -8.28
N ILE A 43 18.71 12.09 -9.25
CA ILE A 43 18.42 10.69 -9.51
C ILE A 43 19.63 9.86 -9.09
N VAL A 44 19.42 8.93 -8.16
CA VAL A 44 20.44 7.97 -7.74
C VAL A 44 20.01 6.56 -8.13
N LEU A 45 20.93 5.82 -8.76
CA LEU A 45 20.76 4.41 -9.07
C LEU A 45 21.63 3.60 -8.12
N ILE A 46 21.00 2.73 -7.33
CA ILE A 46 21.68 1.94 -6.31
C ILE A 46 21.41 0.47 -6.57
N GLU A 47 22.46 -0.27 -6.93
CA GLU A 47 22.40 -1.73 -6.98
C GLU A 47 22.74 -2.28 -5.59
N ALA A 48 21.79 -2.99 -4.98
CA ALA A 48 21.98 -3.63 -3.69
C ALA A 48 21.51 -5.08 -3.74
N PRO A 49 22.36 -6.05 -3.35
CA PRO A 49 21.98 -7.46 -3.29
C PRO A 49 20.77 -7.70 -2.36
N THR A 50 20.02 -8.77 -2.62
CA THR A 50 18.94 -9.22 -1.73
C THR A 50 19.45 -9.51 -0.32
N GLY A 51 18.62 -9.26 0.71
CA GLY A 51 18.99 -9.52 2.11
C GLY A 51 19.93 -8.48 2.74
N THR A 52 20.34 -7.45 2.01
CA THR A 52 21.20 -6.37 2.54
C THR A 52 20.48 -5.38 3.45
N GLY A 53 19.15 -5.48 3.57
CA GLY A 53 18.34 -4.52 4.34
C GLY A 53 18.06 -3.22 3.57
N LYS A 54 17.83 -3.34 2.25
CA LYS A 54 17.55 -2.23 1.31
C LYS A 54 16.47 -1.28 1.82
N SER A 55 15.35 -1.85 2.29
CA SER A 55 14.22 -1.08 2.84
C SER A 55 14.65 -0.06 3.88
N PHE A 56 15.42 -0.50 4.87
CA PHE A 56 15.93 0.37 5.91
C PHE A 56 16.97 1.37 5.38
N GLY A 57 17.77 0.98 4.39
CA GLY A 57 18.79 1.83 3.77
C GLY A 57 18.19 3.09 3.12
N TYR A 58 17.01 2.99 2.50
CA TYR A 58 16.32 4.17 1.95
C TYR A 58 15.27 4.78 2.90
N LEU A 59 14.60 3.99 3.75
CA LEU A 59 13.57 4.52 4.66
C LEU A 59 14.17 5.36 5.78
N LEU A 60 15.28 4.92 6.38
CA LEU A 60 15.88 5.64 7.50
C LEU A 60 16.37 7.05 7.17
N PRO A 61 17.08 7.32 6.07
CA PRO A 61 17.49 8.68 5.74
C PRO A 61 16.28 9.58 5.43
N ILE A 62 15.24 9.04 4.78
CA ILE A 62 13.97 9.75 4.55
C ILE A 62 13.32 10.14 5.89
N ILE A 63 13.15 9.17 6.80
CA ILE A 63 12.53 9.41 8.11
C ILE A 63 13.37 10.38 8.95
N ASP A 64 14.71 10.24 8.94
CA ASP A 64 15.63 11.15 9.64
C ASP A 64 15.51 12.59 9.12
N TYR A 65 15.34 12.77 7.80
CA TYR A 65 15.10 14.07 7.20
C TYR A 65 13.74 14.63 7.60
N GLN A 66 12.67 13.84 7.50
CA GLN A 66 11.31 14.23 7.89
C GLN A 66 11.21 14.60 9.37
N MET A 67 11.98 13.93 10.25
CA MET A 67 12.04 14.30 11.67
C MET A 67 12.62 15.69 11.89
N LYS A 68 13.59 16.10 11.08
CA LYS A 68 14.22 17.43 11.15
C LYS A 68 13.43 18.49 10.40
N ASN A 69 12.67 18.08 9.38
CA ASN A 69 11.94 18.94 8.45
C ASN A 69 10.52 18.39 8.19
N PRO A 70 9.61 18.41 9.19
CA PRO A 70 8.32 17.71 9.12
C PRO A 70 7.41 18.16 7.98
N ASP A 71 7.55 19.40 7.53
CA ASP A 71 6.69 19.99 6.51
C ASP A 71 7.34 20.12 5.13
N LYS A 72 8.57 19.60 4.96
CA LYS A 72 9.31 19.75 3.69
C LYS A 72 9.21 18.56 2.75
N LEU A 73 9.15 17.34 3.30
CA LEU A 73 9.35 16.13 2.50
C LEU A 73 8.31 15.05 2.78
N SER A 74 7.70 14.54 1.72
CA SER A 74 6.97 13.27 1.72
C SER A 74 7.70 12.25 0.84
N ALA A 75 7.37 10.97 1.00
CA ALA A 75 7.94 9.92 0.16
C ALA A 75 6.87 9.04 -0.47
N VAL A 76 7.10 8.65 -1.72
CA VAL A 76 6.38 7.57 -2.39
C VAL A 76 7.37 6.43 -2.60
N VAL A 77 7.05 5.26 -2.05
CA VAL A 77 7.81 4.04 -2.24
C VAL A 77 7.00 3.11 -3.11
N SER A 78 7.55 2.77 -4.27
CA SER A 78 6.93 1.83 -5.20
C SER A 78 7.71 0.53 -5.20
N THR A 79 7.01 -0.60 -5.19
CA THR A 79 7.62 -1.94 -5.26
C THR A 79 6.84 -2.86 -6.20
N LYS A 80 7.44 -3.98 -6.59
CA LYS A 80 6.90 -4.87 -7.62
C LYS A 80 5.61 -5.58 -7.20
N THR A 81 5.59 -6.20 -6.03
CA THR A 81 4.53 -7.15 -5.65
C THR A 81 3.84 -6.77 -4.34
N LYS A 82 2.60 -7.25 -4.15
CA LYS A 82 1.88 -7.11 -2.89
C LYS A 82 2.64 -7.72 -1.70
N ILE A 83 3.36 -8.82 -1.92
CA ILE A 83 4.18 -9.47 -0.90
C ILE A 83 5.30 -8.52 -0.45
N LEU A 84 5.96 -7.83 -1.38
CA LEU A 84 6.98 -6.84 -1.05
C LEU A 84 6.36 -5.61 -0.38
N GLN A 85 5.19 -5.14 -0.83
CA GLN A 85 4.46 -4.06 -0.15
C GLN A 85 4.15 -4.42 1.32
N GLU A 86 3.80 -5.68 1.56
CA GLU A 86 3.48 -6.21 2.88
C GLU A 86 4.73 -6.34 3.77
N GLN A 87 5.87 -6.73 3.20
CA GLN A 87 7.16 -6.65 3.88
C GLN A 87 7.50 -5.20 4.27
N LEU A 88 7.31 -4.24 3.34
CA LEU A 88 7.50 -2.82 3.62
C LEU A 88 6.54 -2.27 4.68
N ARG A 89 5.30 -2.77 4.73
CA ARG A 89 4.37 -2.46 5.83
C ARG A 89 4.97 -2.84 7.17
N LYS A 90 5.47 -4.08 7.30
CA LYS A 90 6.06 -4.59 8.55
C LYS A 90 7.30 -3.80 8.95
N ASP A 91 8.15 -3.43 7.98
CA ASP A 91 9.30 -2.56 8.21
C ASP A 91 8.87 -1.18 8.72
N LEU A 92 7.88 -0.55 8.09
CA LEU A 92 7.33 0.75 8.51
C LEU A 92 6.62 0.69 9.86
N GLU A 93 5.92 -0.40 10.19
CA GLU A 93 5.30 -0.62 11.50
C GLU A 93 6.34 -0.67 12.61
N PHE A 94 7.42 -1.40 12.37
CA PHE A 94 8.55 -1.48 13.28
C PHE A 94 9.19 -0.10 13.48
N LEU A 95 9.54 0.60 12.39
CA LEU A 95 10.14 1.93 12.44
C LEU A 95 9.22 2.97 13.10
N SER A 96 7.92 2.90 12.83
CA SER A 96 6.91 3.80 13.41
C SER A 96 6.77 3.57 14.92
N SER A 97 6.75 2.31 15.35
CA SER A 97 6.70 1.94 16.77
C SER A 97 7.94 2.41 17.52
N LEU A 98 9.13 2.20 16.94
CA LEU A 98 10.38 2.71 17.50
C LEU A 98 10.37 4.23 17.60
N LYS A 99 10.07 4.93 16.50
CA LYS A 99 10.02 6.39 16.49
C LYS A 99 9.05 6.93 17.55
N LYS A 100 7.87 6.30 17.70
CA LYS A 100 6.90 6.64 18.74
C LYS A 100 7.46 6.46 20.15
N ASN A 101 8.17 5.36 20.40
CA ASN A 101 8.73 5.05 21.72
C ASN A 101 9.84 6.02 22.15
N TYR A 102 10.69 6.47 21.21
CA TYR A 102 11.85 7.33 21.51
C TYR A 102 11.59 8.82 21.33
N PHE A 103 10.70 9.19 20.41
CA PHE A 103 10.44 10.58 20.01
C PHE A 103 8.98 11.00 20.19
N GLY A 104 8.14 10.16 20.79
CA GLY A 104 6.74 10.47 21.15
C GLY A 104 5.74 10.46 19.98
N LYS A 105 6.20 10.43 18.72
CA LYS A 105 5.35 10.41 17.51
C LYS A 105 5.78 9.34 16.53
N GLY A 106 4.83 8.58 16.02
CA GLY A 106 5.07 7.57 14.98
C GLY A 106 5.35 8.17 13.60
N ILE A 107 5.43 7.30 12.61
CA ILE A 107 5.46 7.64 11.18
C ILE A 107 4.02 7.55 10.68
N ASN A 108 3.55 8.59 9.99
CA ASN A 108 2.27 8.52 9.28
C ASN A 108 2.54 7.90 7.91
N TYR A 109 2.19 6.64 7.71
CA TYR A 109 2.36 5.98 6.43
C TYR A 109 1.06 5.32 5.95
N ILE A 110 0.96 5.09 4.64
CA ILE A 110 -0.17 4.39 4.01
C ILE A 110 0.37 3.33 3.07
N ILE A 111 -0.26 2.16 3.06
CA ILE A 111 -0.06 1.14 2.03
C ILE A 111 -1.26 1.18 1.08
N LEU A 112 -1.07 1.71 -0.13
CA LEU A 112 -2.14 1.82 -1.11
C LEU A 112 -2.04 0.70 -2.13
N LYS A 113 -3.17 0.02 -2.32
CA LYS A 113 -3.34 -1.05 -3.31
C LYS A 113 -4.40 -0.66 -4.33
N GLY A 114 -4.54 -1.44 -5.41
CA GLY A 114 -5.62 -1.26 -6.37
C GLY A 114 -7.01 -1.47 -5.74
N LYS A 115 -8.05 -0.87 -6.33
CA LYS A 115 -9.44 -0.90 -5.82
C LYS A 115 -9.94 -2.31 -5.48
N ALA A 116 -9.65 -3.29 -6.33
CA ALA A 116 -10.07 -4.68 -6.18
C ALA A 116 -9.55 -5.38 -4.90
N ASN A 117 -8.63 -4.77 -4.16
CA ASN A 117 -8.15 -5.28 -2.87
C ASN A 117 -9.02 -4.85 -1.69
N TYR A 118 -9.96 -3.92 -1.90
CA TYR A 118 -10.80 -3.37 -0.84
C TYR A 118 -12.23 -3.87 -0.94
N LEU A 119 -12.86 -4.09 0.21
CA LEU A 119 -14.28 -4.42 0.30
C LEU A 119 -15.13 -3.28 -0.25
N CYS A 120 -16.13 -3.60 -1.08
CA CYS A 120 -17.22 -2.72 -1.43
C CYS A 120 -18.42 -3.00 -0.52
N LEU A 121 -18.74 -2.07 0.38
CA LEU A 121 -19.87 -2.21 1.29
C LEU A 121 -21.21 -2.41 0.55
N ASP A 122 -21.40 -1.70 -0.58
CA ASP A 122 -22.61 -1.82 -1.40
C ASP A 122 -22.81 -3.26 -1.90
N ARG A 123 -21.79 -3.81 -2.58
CA ARG A 123 -21.81 -5.18 -3.10
C ARG A 123 -21.86 -6.23 -1.99
N PHE A 124 -21.21 -5.97 -0.86
CA PHE A 124 -21.25 -6.86 0.30
C PHE A 124 -22.66 -6.99 0.89
N TYR A 125 -23.34 -5.86 1.13
CA TYR A 125 -24.68 -5.88 1.72
C TYR A 125 -25.74 -6.42 0.75
N ASP A 126 -25.60 -6.15 -0.55
CA ASP A 126 -26.43 -6.77 -1.59
C ASP A 126 -26.35 -8.30 -1.56
N LYS A 127 -25.15 -8.84 -1.35
CA LYS A 127 -24.88 -10.29 -1.36
C LYS A 127 -24.91 -10.96 0.01
N GLU A 128 -25.20 -10.21 1.09
CA GLU A 128 -25.05 -10.69 2.46
C GLU A 128 -25.82 -12.00 2.71
N ASN A 129 -27.05 -12.11 2.22
CA ASN A 129 -27.89 -13.27 2.43
C ASN A 129 -27.37 -14.53 1.71
N ALA A 130 -26.77 -14.37 0.52
CA ALA A 130 -26.10 -15.48 -0.18
C ALA A 130 -24.84 -15.91 0.58
N LEU A 131 -24.04 -14.93 1.04
CA LEU A 131 -22.79 -15.17 1.78
C LEU A 131 -22.98 -15.78 3.16
N LYS A 132 -24.18 -15.70 3.76
CA LYS A 132 -24.52 -16.44 4.98
C LYS A 132 -24.49 -17.95 4.79
N GLN A 133 -24.79 -18.42 3.57
CA GLN A 133 -24.79 -19.84 3.22
C GLN A 133 -23.40 -20.33 2.82
N THR A 134 -22.49 -19.40 2.47
CA THR A 134 -21.09 -19.70 2.16
C THR A 134 -20.24 -19.69 3.42
N THR A 135 -19.53 -20.80 3.67
CA THR A 135 -18.63 -20.93 4.83
C THR A 135 -17.17 -20.84 4.44
N ILE A 136 -16.35 -20.24 5.31
CA ILE A 136 -14.89 -20.38 5.27
C ILE A 136 -14.45 -21.73 5.86
N ILE A 137 -13.16 -22.05 5.73
CA ILE A 137 -12.54 -23.20 6.37
C ILE A 137 -12.77 -23.09 7.89
N GLY A 138 -13.53 -24.03 8.48
CA GLY A 138 -13.90 -23.97 9.91
C GLY A 138 -15.37 -23.65 10.22
N LYS A 139 -16.28 -23.68 9.23
CA LYS A 139 -17.76 -23.59 9.39
C LYS A 139 -18.33 -22.23 9.82
N VAL A 140 -17.52 -21.16 9.84
CA VAL A 140 -18.04 -19.80 10.04
C VAL A 140 -18.50 -19.24 8.69
N SER A 141 -19.59 -18.46 8.66
CA SER A 141 -20.05 -17.83 7.43
C SER A 141 -19.18 -16.63 7.05
N ILE A 142 -18.92 -16.44 5.75
CA ILE A 142 -18.12 -15.31 5.24
C ILE A 142 -18.77 -13.98 5.63
N ALA A 143 -20.09 -13.89 5.55
CA ALA A 143 -20.84 -12.70 5.95
C ALA A 143 -20.58 -12.32 7.41
N LYS A 144 -20.50 -13.30 8.32
CA LYS A 144 -20.22 -13.04 9.73
C LYS A 144 -18.80 -12.53 9.93
N THR A 145 -17.80 -13.19 9.33
CA THR A 145 -16.40 -12.77 9.44
C THR A 145 -16.20 -11.33 8.96
N ILE A 146 -16.79 -10.96 7.82
CA ILE A 146 -16.67 -9.60 7.28
C ILE A 146 -17.37 -8.59 8.20
N LYS A 147 -18.54 -8.91 8.76
CA LYS A 147 -19.21 -8.04 9.74
C LYS A 147 -18.39 -7.83 10.99
N ASP A 148 -17.86 -8.90 11.57
CA ASP A 148 -17.01 -8.83 12.77
C ASP A 148 -15.79 -7.94 12.50
N LEU A 149 -15.19 -8.02 11.31
CA LEU A 149 -14.08 -7.14 10.90
C LEU A 149 -14.50 -5.68 10.73
N ILE A 150 -15.65 -5.41 10.10
CA ILE A 150 -16.19 -4.04 9.96
C ILE A 150 -16.45 -3.44 11.35
N GLU A 151 -17.05 -4.21 12.26
CA GLU A 151 -17.37 -3.79 13.63
C GLU A 151 -16.12 -3.57 14.49
N SER A 152 -15.03 -4.30 14.23
CA SER A 152 -13.77 -4.16 14.97
C SER A 152 -13.12 -2.78 14.81
N GLN A 153 -13.44 -2.03 13.75
CA GLN A 153 -12.81 -0.77 13.35
C GLN A 153 -11.29 -0.81 13.15
N ASN A 154 -10.65 -1.98 13.28
CA ASN A 154 -9.22 -2.18 13.08
C ASN A 154 -8.89 -2.67 11.67
N TRP A 155 -9.92 -3.03 10.89
CA TRP A 155 -9.77 -3.44 9.50
C TRP A 155 -9.95 -2.26 8.55
N ASP A 156 -9.03 -2.10 7.60
CA ASP A 156 -9.06 -1.05 6.59
C ASP A 156 -9.68 -1.51 5.26
N GLY A 157 -10.44 -2.60 5.28
CA GLY A 157 -11.13 -3.18 4.13
C GLY A 157 -10.24 -4.00 3.20
N ASP A 158 -8.94 -4.10 3.46
CA ASP A 158 -7.97 -4.84 2.65
C ASP A 158 -8.11 -6.36 2.83
N VAL A 159 -8.26 -7.09 1.74
CA VAL A 159 -8.37 -8.57 1.74
C VAL A 159 -7.17 -9.25 2.38
N GLU A 160 -5.97 -8.69 2.25
CA GLU A 160 -4.76 -9.31 2.81
C GLU A 160 -4.80 -9.34 4.35
N PHE A 161 -5.46 -8.37 4.99
CA PHE A 161 -5.66 -8.41 6.44
C PHE A 161 -6.44 -9.67 6.85
N VAL A 162 -7.47 -10.03 6.08
CA VAL A 162 -8.26 -11.24 6.34
C VAL A 162 -7.40 -12.48 6.21
N ASN A 163 -6.59 -12.54 5.15
CA ASN A 163 -5.70 -13.67 4.86
C ASN A 163 -4.53 -13.80 5.87
N GLU A 164 -4.06 -12.70 6.45
CA GLU A 164 -2.99 -12.69 7.47
C GLU A 164 -3.51 -12.87 8.90
N SER A 165 -4.75 -12.45 9.18
CA SER A 165 -5.38 -12.53 10.50
C SER A 165 -5.70 -13.99 10.87
N ALA A 166 -4.72 -14.64 11.48
CA ALA A 166 -4.79 -15.86 12.26
C ALA A 166 -5.05 -17.19 11.50
N THR A 167 -4.12 -18.12 11.70
CA THR A 167 -4.26 -19.59 11.61
C THR A 167 -4.56 -20.25 10.26
N GLY A 168 -4.53 -19.56 9.12
CA GLY A 168 -4.76 -20.20 7.81
C GLY A 168 -6.15 -20.85 7.66
N GLN A 169 -7.08 -20.50 8.55
CA GLN A 169 -8.47 -20.99 8.56
C GLN A 169 -9.45 -19.95 7.98
N THR A 170 -9.06 -18.67 7.96
CA THR A 170 -9.86 -17.54 7.46
C THR A 170 -9.30 -17.02 6.14
N SER A 171 -9.51 -17.74 5.03
CA SER A 171 -9.23 -17.20 3.68
C SER A 171 -10.52 -17.10 2.89
N ILE A 172 -10.76 -15.90 2.34
CA ILE A 172 -11.87 -15.66 1.40
C ILE A 172 -11.35 -16.05 0.02
N SER A 173 -12.09 -16.93 -0.68
CA SER A 173 -11.67 -17.36 -2.01
C SER A 173 -11.68 -16.18 -3.00
N PRO A 174 -10.81 -16.19 -4.02
CA PRO A 174 -10.79 -15.14 -5.05
C PRO A 174 -12.13 -14.93 -5.74
N GLU A 175 -12.90 -16.00 -5.94
CA GLU A 175 -14.24 -15.96 -6.56
C GLU A 175 -15.20 -15.15 -5.69
N VAL A 176 -15.31 -15.49 -4.40
CA VAL A 176 -16.17 -14.76 -3.47
C VAL A 176 -15.70 -13.32 -3.31
N TRP A 177 -14.39 -13.08 -3.23
CA TRP A 177 -13.86 -11.72 -3.10
C TRP A 177 -14.18 -10.87 -4.33
N SER A 178 -14.07 -11.42 -5.54
CA SER A 178 -14.40 -10.72 -6.79
C SER A 178 -15.85 -10.25 -6.87
N GLU A 179 -16.74 -10.88 -6.10
CA GLU A 179 -18.15 -10.55 -6.02
C GLU A 179 -18.48 -9.39 -5.08
N ILE A 180 -17.61 -9.11 -4.10
CA ILE A 180 -17.84 -8.14 -3.02
C ILE A 180 -16.77 -7.05 -2.93
N ASN A 181 -15.69 -7.15 -3.69
CA ASN A 181 -14.66 -6.14 -3.74
C ASN A 181 -15.12 -4.89 -4.50
N ILE A 182 -14.30 -3.84 -4.52
CA ILE A 182 -14.54 -2.72 -5.42
C ILE A 182 -14.21 -3.15 -6.85
N ASP A 183 -15.24 -3.23 -7.68
CA ASP A 183 -15.09 -3.36 -9.12
C ASP A 183 -14.63 -2.02 -9.69
N GLU A 184 -13.52 -2.03 -10.42
CA GLU A 184 -12.89 -0.83 -10.97
C GLU A 184 -13.71 -0.17 -12.08
N HIS A 185 -14.45 -0.96 -12.85
CA HIS A 185 -15.30 -0.48 -13.94
C HIS A 185 -16.63 0.08 -13.42
N TYR A 186 -17.14 -0.48 -12.32
CA TYR A 186 -18.39 0.00 -11.70
C TYR A 186 -18.17 1.21 -10.78
N CYS A 187 -17.08 1.20 -9.99
CA CYS A 187 -16.77 2.28 -9.04
C CYS A 187 -15.97 3.41 -9.71
N ASP A 188 -16.61 4.04 -10.69
CA ASP A 188 -16.09 5.22 -11.40
C ASP A 188 -16.41 6.53 -10.65
N SER A 189 -16.04 7.67 -11.24
CA SER A 189 -16.29 8.99 -10.65
C SER A 189 -17.77 9.39 -10.63
N ALA A 190 -18.59 8.82 -11.51
CA ALA A 190 -20.02 9.10 -11.60
C ALA A 190 -20.79 8.34 -10.51
N TYR A 191 -20.62 7.02 -10.45
CA TYR A 191 -21.24 6.16 -9.43
C TYR A 191 -20.82 6.57 -8.01
N ARG A 192 -19.57 6.99 -7.82
CA ARG A 192 -19.08 7.41 -6.49
C ARG A 192 -19.93 8.50 -5.85
N LYS A 193 -20.55 9.40 -6.63
CA LYS A 193 -21.39 10.48 -6.11
C LYS A 193 -22.75 9.98 -5.58
N SER A 194 -23.25 8.87 -6.14
CA SER A 194 -24.52 8.24 -5.75
C SER A 194 -24.35 7.06 -4.80
N CYS A 195 -23.12 6.59 -4.55
CA CYS A 195 -22.87 5.44 -3.68
C CYS A 195 -23.35 5.71 -2.24
N PRO A 196 -24.28 4.91 -1.69
CA PRO A 196 -24.84 5.14 -0.36
C PRO A 196 -23.79 4.99 0.76
N TYR A 197 -22.74 4.20 0.51
CA TYR A 197 -21.66 3.93 1.45
C TYR A 197 -20.41 4.80 1.23
N LEU A 198 -20.49 5.90 0.46
CA LEU A 198 -19.31 6.73 0.16
C LEU A 198 -18.57 7.19 1.42
N LYS A 199 -19.31 7.56 2.47
CA LYS A 199 -18.74 8.05 3.73
C LYS A 199 -17.97 6.97 4.48
N ASP A 200 -18.41 5.72 4.39
CA ASP A 200 -17.83 4.56 5.08
C ASP A 200 -16.94 3.71 4.17
N CYS A 201 -16.73 4.15 2.92
CA CYS A 201 -15.94 3.42 1.94
C CYS A 201 -14.45 3.40 2.34
N PHE A 202 -13.95 2.22 2.69
CA PHE A 202 -12.57 1.98 3.09
C PHE A 202 -11.52 2.58 2.13
N TYR A 203 -11.66 2.29 0.83
CA TYR A 203 -10.74 2.81 -0.19
C TYR A 203 -10.78 4.34 -0.28
N TYR A 204 -11.98 4.92 -0.30
CA TYR A 204 -12.12 6.38 -0.43
C TYR A 204 -11.66 7.12 0.82
N GLN A 205 -11.92 6.59 2.02
CA GLN A 205 -11.38 7.14 3.26
C GLN A 205 -9.84 7.06 3.28
N LYS A 206 -9.26 5.97 2.75
CA LYS A 206 -7.80 5.82 2.62
C LYS A 206 -7.22 6.89 1.70
N LEU A 207 -7.84 7.13 0.55
CA LEU A 207 -7.45 8.20 -0.37
C LEU A 207 -7.61 9.60 0.24
N LYS A 208 -8.80 9.97 0.73
CA LYS A 208 -9.02 11.36 1.18
C LYS A 208 -8.24 11.74 2.44
N THR A 209 -8.24 10.84 3.42
CA THR A 209 -7.83 11.19 4.79
C THR A 209 -6.41 10.79 5.10
N LYS A 210 -5.94 9.67 4.53
CA LYS A 210 -4.60 9.15 4.82
C LYS A 210 -3.57 9.66 3.82
N GLU A 211 -3.91 9.75 2.52
CA GLU A 211 -2.98 10.25 1.48
C GLU A 211 -2.49 11.68 1.78
N THR A 212 -3.41 12.59 2.08
CA THR A 212 -3.11 14.01 2.38
C THR A 212 -2.30 14.23 3.66
N LYS A 213 -2.25 13.23 4.55
CA LYS A 213 -1.55 13.30 5.84
C LYS A 213 -0.34 12.37 5.91
N ALA A 214 -0.04 11.66 4.82
CA ALA A 214 1.01 10.66 4.79
C ALA A 214 2.38 11.33 4.69
N ASP A 215 3.27 10.93 5.59
CA ASP A 215 4.70 11.17 5.44
C ASP A 215 5.26 10.20 4.38
N ILE A 216 4.73 8.97 4.31
CA ILE A 216 5.19 7.92 3.39
C ILE A 216 3.99 7.16 2.78
N ILE A 217 3.95 7.06 1.45
CA ILE A 217 2.98 6.25 0.71
C ILE A 217 3.69 5.08 0.05
N VAL A 218 3.24 3.86 0.32
CA VAL A 218 3.72 2.65 -0.36
C VAL A 218 2.70 2.21 -1.39
N VAL A 219 3.12 2.09 -2.65
CA VAL A 219 2.29 1.65 -3.78
C VAL A 219 2.99 0.53 -4.57
N ASN A 220 2.26 -0.14 -5.46
CA ASN A 220 2.89 -1.04 -6.42
C ASN A 220 3.20 -0.27 -7.70
N HIS A 221 4.13 -0.77 -8.52
CA HIS A 221 4.53 -0.09 -9.76
C HIS A 221 3.35 0.21 -10.68
N SER A 222 2.40 -0.71 -10.84
CA SER A 222 1.22 -0.47 -11.69
C SER A 222 0.37 0.71 -11.20
N LEU A 223 0.19 0.85 -9.88
CA LEU A 223 -0.55 1.99 -9.33
C LEU A 223 0.27 3.28 -9.37
N LEU A 224 1.60 3.20 -9.22
CA LEU A 224 2.49 4.35 -9.38
C LEU A 224 2.29 5.01 -10.75
N VAL A 225 2.23 4.20 -11.82
CA VAL A 225 2.11 4.71 -13.20
C VAL A 225 0.74 5.31 -13.48
N LEU A 226 -0.32 4.77 -12.89
CA LEU A 226 -1.70 5.16 -13.20
C LEU A 226 -2.23 6.31 -12.34
N LYS A 227 -1.58 6.62 -11.22
CA LYS A 227 -2.08 7.57 -10.23
C LYS A 227 -1.19 8.79 -10.15
N GLU A 228 -1.82 9.95 -10.24
CA GLU A 228 -1.19 11.21 -9.84
C GLU A 228 -1.19 11.30 -8.32
N PHE A 229 -0.02 11.50 -7.74
CA PHE A 229 0.13 11.79 -6.32
C PHE A 229 0.41 13.29 -6.19
N ASP A 230 -0.57 14.01 -5.68
CA ASP A 230 -0.48 15.44 -5.44
C ASP A 230 -0.06 15.65 -3.98
N PHE A 231 1.16 16.15 -3.78
CA PHE A 231 1.69 16.46 -2.46
C PHE A 231 1.94 17.95 -2.36
N ASP A 232 1.54 18.55 -1.22
CA ASP A 232 1.86 19.94 -0.87
C ASP A 232 3.35 20.14 -0.47
N LYS A 233 4.17 19.09 -0.61
CA LYS A 233 5.58 19.00 -0.16
C LYS A 233 6.45 18.45 -1.28
N ASP A 234 7.76 18.64 -1.16
CA ASP A 234 8.70 17.93 -2.03
C ASP A 234 8.56 16.42 -1.82
N VAL A 235 8.66 15.66 -2.91
CA VAL A 235 8.44 14.21 -2.89
C VAL A 235 9.70 13.47 -3.29
N VAL A 236 10.16 12.58 -2.41
CA VAL A 236 11.17 11.59 -2.78
C VAL A 236 10.47 10.35 -3.30
N LEU A 237 10.72 10.04 -4.57
CA LEU A 237 10.26 8.81 -5.19
C LEU A 237 11.33 7.72 -5.05
N VAL A 238 10.99 6.66 -4.34
CA VAL A 238 11.79 5.43 -4.24
C VAL A 238 11.15 4.37 -5.12
N ILE A 239 11.90 3.85 -6.09
CA ILE A 239 11.48 2.73 -6.93
C ILE A 239 12.30 1.51 -6.51
N ASP A 240 11.72 0.69 -5.64
CA ASP A 240 12.31 -0.58 -5.23
C ASP A 240 12.06 -1.66 -6.29
N GLU A 241 13.04 -2.52 -6.54
CA GLU A 241 13.02 -3.47 -7.66
C GLU A 241 12.75 -2.79 -9.03
N ALA A 242 13.41 -1.65 -9.27
CA ALA A 242 13.23 -0.79 -10.45
C ALA A 242 13.37 -1.49 -11.81
N HIS A 243 14.04 -2.64 -11.87
CA HIS A 243 14.16 -3.48 -13.07
C HIS A 243 12.82 -4.07 -13.54
N GLU A 244 11.72 -3.90 -12.78
CA GLU A 244 10.39 -4.39 -13.10
C GLU A 244 9.39 -3.26 -13.40
N LEU A 245 9.88 -2.02 -13.39
CA LEU A 245 9.06 -0.84 -13.64
C LEU A 245 8.62 -0.77 -15.12
N ASP A 246 9.49 -1.15 -16.03
CA ASP A 246 9.22 -1.22 -17.48
C ASP A 246 8.04 -2.16 -17.78
N ASP A 247 8.05 -3.32 -17.16
CA ASP A 247 7.01 -4.33 -17.25
C ASP A 247 5.66 -3.80 -16.73
N ALA A 248 5.70 -3.03 -15.64
CA ALA A 248 4.51 -2.40 -15.06
C ALA A 248 3.97 -1.26 -15.96
N LEU A 249 4.84 -0.45 -16.55
CA LEU A 249 4.50 0.59 -17.51
C LEU A 249 3.78 -0.01 -18.72
N VAL A 250 4.38 -1.03 -19.35
CA VAL A 250 3.80 -1.70 -20.52
C VAL A 250 2.43 -2.29 -20.19
N LYS A 251 2.31 -3.02 -19.07
CA LYS A 251 1.02 -3.62 -18.65
C LYS A 251 -0.06 -2.57 -18.42
N SER A 252 0.29 -1.43 -17.79
CA SER A 252 -0.68 -0.36 -17.50
C SER A 252 -1.20 0.34 -18.75
N LEU A 253 -0.40 0.40 -19.82
CA LEU A 253 -0.76 0.99 -21.11
C LEU A 253 -1.40 -0.03 -22.07
N THR A 254 -1.40 -1.32 -21.72
CA THR A 254 -1.93 -2.39 -22.55
C THR A 254 -3.42 -2.61 -22.27
N MET A 255 -4.26 -2.40 -23.27
CA MET A 255 -5.66 -2.84 -23.25
C MET A 255 -5.77 -4.26 -23.83
N SER A 256 -6.44 -5.16 -23.12
CA SER A 256 -6.74 -6.51 -23.63
C SER A 256 -8.23 -6.80 -23.50
N VAL A 257 -8.78 -7.49 -24.50
CA VAL A 257 -10.18 -7.94 -24.52
C VAL A 257 -10.18 -9.45 -24.68
N SER A 258 -10.84 -10.16 -23.76
CA SER A 258 -11.02 -11.61 -23.83
C SER A 258 -12.46 -11.97 -24.15
N VAL A 259 -12.67 -13.14 -24.78
CA VAL A 259 -14.01 -13.69 -25.06
C VAL A 259 -14.81 -13.86 -23.75
N ASN A 260 -14.16 -14.24 -22.65
CA ASN A 260 -14.81 -14.37 -21.35
C ASN A 260 -15.23 -13.02 -20.76
N SER A 261 -14.44 -11.96 -20.97
CA SER A 261 -14.81 -10.60 -20.56
C SER A 261 -16.02 -10.10 -21.36
N LEU A 262 -16.04 -10.37 -22.67
CA LEU A 262 -17.18 -10.08 -23.55
C LEU A 262 -18.44 -10.83 -23.12
N ASN A 263 -18.35 -12.13 -22.85
CA ASN A 263 -19.49 -12.94 -22.40
C ASN A 263 -20.05 -12.46 -21.06
N ARG A 264 -19.19 -12.06 -20.10
CA ARG A 264 -19.63 -11.46 -18.83
C ARG A 264 -20.37 -10.15 -19.06
N LEU A 265 -19.86 -9.29 -19.93
CA LEU A 265 -20.50 -8.02 -20.27
C LEU A 265 -21.86 -8.23 -20.95
N ILE A 266 -21.95 -9.19 -21.88
CA ILE A 266 -23.22 -9.57 -22.53
C ILE A 266 -24.25 -10.07 -21.51
N ASN A 267 -23.84 -10.93 -20.57
CA ASN A 267 -24.76 -11.44 -19.54
C ASN A 267 -25.22 -10.32 -18.60
N SER A 268 -24.31 -9.43 -18.20
CA SER A 268 -24.66 -8.27 -17.36
C SER A 268 -25.69 -7.33 -18.02
N ILE A 269 -25.67 -7.17 -19.34
CA ILE A 269 -26.67 -6.37 -20.07
C ILE A 269 -28.02 -7.09 -20.13
N LYS A 270 -28.03 -8.43 -20.18
CA LYS A 270 -29.27 -9.22 -20.23
C LYS A 270 -30.02 -9.26 -18.90
N ASP A 271 -29.29 -9.08 -17.80
CA ASP A 271 -29.84 -9.09 -16.44
C ASP A 271 -30.32 -7.69 -15.98
N MET A 272 -30.20 -6.65 -16.83
CA MET A 272 -30.77 -5.30 -16.67
C MET A 272 -32.14 -5.18 -17.33
#